data_AF-A0A7Y0H9X4-F1
#
_entry.id   AF-A0A7Y0H9X4-F1
#
_cell.length_a   1.000
_cell.length_b   1.000
_cell.length_c   1.000
_cell.angle_alpha   90.00
_cell.angle_beta   90.00
_cell.angle_gamma   90.00
#
_symmetry.space_group_name_H-M   'P 1'
#
loop_
_entity.id
_entity.type
_entity.pdbx_description
1 polymer ?
#
loop_
_entity_poly.entity_id
_entity_poly.type
_entity_poly.pdbx_seq_one_letter_code
_entity_poly.pdbx_strand_id
1 'polypeptide(L)' 'MLLRVFVFISVLFSANAIAAVGKGHVSGKITNITSIGSGLLVRINVNEVPEHCTSGRVWMLIKQ' A
#
# COMPACT_ATOMS: atom_id res chain seq x y z
N MET A 1 31.69 22.98 11.81
CA MET A 1 30.89 23.62 10.72
C MET A 1 30.17 22.58 9.86
N LEU A 2 30.88 21.54 9.39
CA LEU A 2 30.34 20.43 8.57
C LEU A 2 29.12 19.72 9.17
N LEU A 3 29.10 19.43 10.48
CA LEU A 3 27.97 18.74 11.12
C LEU A 3 26.65 19.52 11.02
N ARG A 4 26.72 20.86 11.16
CA ARG A 4 25.54 21.72 11.04
C ARG A 4 25.02 21.76 9.60
N VAL A 5 25.92 21.81 8.62
CA VAL A 5 25.57 21.77 7.19
C VAL A 5 24.91 20.43 6.83
N PHE A 6 25.41 19.32 7.37
CA PHE A 6 24.86 17.99 7.12
C PHE A 6 23.42 17.87 7.64
N VAL A 7 23.14 18.36 8.85
CA VAL A 7 21.77 18.36 9.43
C VAL A 7 20.81 19.22 8.60
N PHE A 8 21.25 20.38 8.12
CA PHE A 8 20.43 21.24 7.26
C PHE A 8 20.06 20.54 5.93
N ILE A 9 20.99 19.78 5.34
CA ILE A 9 20.73 19.01 4.11
C ILE A 9 19.72 17.89 4.41
N SER A 10 19.88 17.14 5.50
CA SER A 10 18.95 16.05 5.84
C SER A 10 17.50 16.50 6.02
N VAL A 11 17.28 17.71 6.55
CA VAL A 11 15.94 18.29 6.76
C VAL A 11 15.34 18.83 5.46
N LEU A 12 16.16 19.34 4.53
CA LEU A 12 15.67 19.81 3.23
C LEU A 12 15.30 18.67 2.28
N PHE A 13 15.91 17.50 2.44
CA PHE A 13 15.68 16.32 1.60
C PHE A 13 14.77 15.26 2.23
N SER A 14 14.05 15.58 3.31
CA SER A 14 12.98 14.71 3.81
C SER A 14 11.77 14.78 2.87
N ALA A 15 11.85 14.05 1.77
CA ALA A 15 10.71 13.81 0.91
C ALA A 15 9.63 13.09 1.74
N ASN A 16 8.54 13.79 2.05
CA ASN A 16 7.37 13.16 2.64
C ASN A 16 6.87 12.10 1.65
N ALA A 17 6.96 10.82 2.03
CA ALA A 17 6.35 9.73 1.29
C ALA A 17 4.83 9.82 1.48
N ILE A 18 4.20 10.73 0.76
CA ILE A 18 2.74 10.90 0.77
C ILE A 18 2.16 9.80 -0.10
N ALA A 19 1.52 8.81 0.53
CA ALA A 19 0.75 7.81 -0.20
C ALA A 19 -0.49 8.48 -0.79
N ALA A 20 -0.47 8.75 -2.09
CA ALA A 20 -1.66 9.23 -2.81
C ALA A 20 -2.61 8.06 -3.09
N VAL A 21 -3.92 8.33 -3.02
CA VAL A 21 -4.97 7.41 -3.47
C VAL A 21 -4.86 7.29 -4.99
N GLY A 22 -4.21 6.22 -5.46
CA GLY A 22 -4.05 5.90 -6.88
C GLY A 22 -5.11 4.93 -7.40
N LYS A 23 -5.08 4.64 -8.70
CA LYS A 23 -6.03 3.71 -9.37
C LYS A 23 -6.06 2.29 -8.76
N GLY A 24 -4.99 1.89 -8.08
CA GLY A 24 -4.89 0.61 -7.37
C GLY A 24 -5.48 0.61 -5.96
N HIS A 25 -5.95 1.76 -5.47
CA HIS A 25 -6.45 1.91 -4.11
C HIS A 25 -7.86 1.33 -3.99
N VAL A 26 -8.05 0.53 -2.95
CA VAL A 26 -9.34 -0.03 -2.55
C VAL A 26 -9.64 0.40 -1.12
N SER A 27 -10.84 0.91 -0.89
CA SER A 27 -11.27 1.41 0.42
C SER A 27 -12.32 0.50 1.02
N GLY A 28 -12.18 0.14 2.29
CA GLY A 28 -13.16 -0.68 2.96
C GLY A 28 -12.67 -1.40 4.21
N LYS A 29 -13.59 -2.10 4.86
CA LYS A 29 -13.26 -2.97 5.99
C LYS A 29 -12.72 -4.28 5.46
N ILE A 30 -11.61 -4.74 6.01
CA ILE A 30 -11.13 -6.10 5.76
C ILE A 30 -12.12 -7.09 6.37
N THR A 31 -12.72 -7.93 5.55
CA THR A 31 -13.72 -8.92 5.96
C THR A 31 -13.12 -10.30 6.20
N ASN A 32 -12.00 -10.63 5.55
CA ASN A 32 -11.28 -11.88 5.73
C ASN A 32 -9.79 -11.73 5.37
N ILE A 33 -8.93 -12.46 6.08
CA ILE A 33 -7.49 -12.56 5.83
C ILE A 33 -7.09 -14.03 5.98
N THR A 34 -6.34 -14.54 5.02
CA THR A 34 -5.74 -15.88 5.12
C THR A 34 -4.32 -15.90 4.59
N SER A 35 -3.53 -16.87 5.03
CA SER A 35 -2.16 -17.09 4.61
C SER A 35 -2.07 -18.18 3.55
N ILE A 36 -1.23 -17.97 2.56
CA ILE A 36 -0.87 -18.94 1.52
C ILE A 36 0.65 -18.95 1.33
N GLY A 37 1.18 -19.94 0.64
CA GLY A 37 2.63 -20.07 0.44
C GLY A 37 3.30 -18.89 -0.27
N SER A 38 2.54 -18.04 -0.98
CA SER A 38 3.06 -16.84 -1.65
C SER A 38 2.82 -15.52 -0.90
N GLY A 39 2.16 -15.55 0.26
CA GLY A 39 1.88 -14.39 1.09
C GLY A 39 0.49 -14.37 1.71
N LEU A 40 -0.12 -13.19 1.81
CA LEU A 40 -1.43 -13.00 2.42
C LEU A 40 -2.51 -12.73 1.37
N LEU A 41 -3.64 -13.41 1.49
CA LEU A 41 -4.85 -13.08 0.74
C LEU A 41 -5.78 -12.28 1.64
N VAL A 42 -6.20 -11.11 1.15
CA VAL A 42 -7.08 -10.18 1.87
C VAL A 42 -8.36 -9.97 1.06
N ARG A 43 -9.50 -9.96 1.76
CA ARG A 43 -10.81 -9.59 1.20
C ARG A 43 -11.29 -8.29 1.84
N ILE A 44 -11.72 -7.35 1.00
CA ILE A 44 -12.15 -6.01 1.42
C ILE A 44 -13.64 -5.84 1.08
N ASN A 45 -14.42 -5.38 2.06
CA ASN A 45 -15.88 -5.29 2.00
C ASN A 45 -16.53 -6.59 1.48
N VAL A 46 -17.66 -6.47 0.78
CA VAL A 46 -18.35 -7.60 0.14
C VAL A 46 -17.53 -8.09 -1.05
N ASN A 47 -17.18 -7.22 -2.00
CA ASN A 47 -16.35 -7.56 -3.17
C ASN A 47 -15.54 -6.38 -3.75
N GLU A 48 -14.94 -5.53 -2.91
CA GLU A 48 -14.19 -4.37 -3.42
C GLU A 48 -12.90 -4.81 -4.14
N VAL A 49 -12.67 -4.27 -5.34
CA VAL A 49 -11.48 -4.51 -6.16
C VAL A 49 -11.01 -3.20 -6.81
N PRO A 50 -9.73 -3.07 -7.20
CA PRO A 50 -9.24 -1.86 -7.86
C PRO A 50 -10.00 -1.54 -9.15
N GLU A 51 -10.07 -0.24 -9.47
CA GLU A 51 -10.66 0.25 -10.71
C GLU A 51 -9.91 -0.39 -11.91
N HIS A 52 -10.64 -1.11 -12.77
CA HIS A 52 -10.12 -1.92 -13.89
C HIS A 52 -9.49 -3.29 -13.57
N CYS A 53 -9.74 -3.88 -12.40
CA CYS A 53 -9.38 -5.27 -12.16
C CYS A 53 -10.15 -6.23 -13.09
N THR A 54 -9.45 -6.93 -13.99
CA THR A 54 -10.04 -7.89 -14.95
C THR A 54 -9.98 -9.35 -14.48
N SER A 55 -9.38 -9.62 -13.32
CA SER A 55 -9.15 -11.01 -12.87
C SER A 55 -10.43 -11.76 -12.47
N GLY A 56 -11.53 -11.03 -12.18
CA GLY A 56 -12.76 -11.58 -11.61
C GLY A 56 -12.58 -12.10 -10.17
N ARG A 57 -11.41 -11.93 -9.57
CA ARG A 57 -11.10 -12.37 -8.21
C ARG A 57 -11.26 -11.22 -7.24
N VAL A 58 -11.92 -11.51 -6.12
CA VAL A 58 -12.17 -10.57 -5.02
C VAL A 58 -11.04 -10.57 -3.98
N TRP A 59 -10.15 -11.56 -4.06
CA TRP A 59 -9.02 -11.69 -3.16
C TRP A 59 -7.81 -10.90 -3.69
N MET A 60 -7.24 -10.07 -2.83
CA MET A 60 -5.99 -9.35 -3.09
C MET A 60 -4.82 -10.09 -2.47
N LEU A 61 -3.77 -10.36 -3.27
CA LEU A 61 -2.53 -10.97 -2.80
C LEU A 61 -1.52 -9.89 -2.39
N ILE A 62 -1.16 -9.89 -1.12
CA ILE A 62 0.01 -9.19 -0.58
C ILE A 62 1.15 -10.20 -0.54
N LYS A 63 2.12 -10.04 -1.44
CA LYS A 63 3.29 -10.93 -1.54
C LYS A 63 4.21 -10.73 -0.34
N GLN A 64 4.92 -11.81 0.04
CA GLN A 64 6.06 -11.75 0.97
C GLN A 64 7.26 -11.05 0.33
#